data_AF-A0A1F8R2H0-F1
#
_entry.id   AF-A0A1F8R2H0-F1
#
_cell.length_a   1.000
_cell.length_b   1.000
_cell.length_c   1.000
_cell.angle_alpha   90.00
_cell.angle_beta   90.00
_cell.angle_gamma   90.00
#
_symmetry.space_group_name_H-M   'P 1'
#
loop_
_entity.id
_entity.type
_entity.pdbx_description
1 polymer ?
#
loop_
_entity_poly.entity_id
_entity_poly.type
_entity_poly.pdbx_seq_one_letter_code
_entity_poly.pdbx_strand_id
1 'polypeptide(L)'
;YGVHRWIQTTAALLNLGMVLWMMILPFRDFVLPGIPSQLNERFYWLTSLHGLAGGIALTFGLFVTLRGNELVPDALKFNNYKRFMRVAYGLYMLATVLGVLVYLTWFVTGESPYGFVPSPFLF
;
A
#
# COMPACT_ATOMS: atom_id res chain seq x y z
N TYR A 1 -8.84 -7.45 -24.64
CA TYR A 1 -7.57 -7.15 -23.95
C TYR A 1 -7.27 -5.65 -23.82
N GLY A 2 -7.56 -4.81 -24.83
CA GLY A 2 -7.30 -3.36 -24.77
C GLY A 2 -8.02 -2.61 -23.63
N VAL A 3 -9.33 -2.85 -23.43
CA VAL A 3 -10.10 -2.22 -22.33
C VAL A 3 -9.53 -2.58 -20.96
N HIS A 4 -9.21 -3.86 -20.74
CA HIS A 4 -8.59 -4.33 -19.50
C HIS A 4 -7.27 -3.61 -19.20
N ARG A 5 -6.41 -3.44 -20.24
CA ARG A 5 -5.15 -2.72 -20.13
C ARG A 5 -5.35 -1.25 -19.72
N TRP A 6 -6.31 -0.56 -20.33
CA TRP A 6 -6.63 0.82 -19.96
C TRP A 6 -7.11 0.94 -18.51
N ILE A 7 -8.10 0.13 -18.12
CA ILE A 7 -8.62 0.13 -16.74
C ILE A 7 -7.51 -0.16 -15.74
N GLN A 8 -6.69 -1.18 -15.98
CA GLN A 8 -5.57 -1.54 -15.10
C GLN A 8 -4.57 -0.38 -14.99
N THR A 9 -4.22 0.26 -16.11
CA THR A 9 -3.23 1.35 -16.12
C THR A 9 -3.76 2.58 -15.40
N THR A 10 -5.01 2.97 -15.66
CA THR A 10 -5.66 4.10 -14.97
C THR A 10 -5.77 3.82 -13.46
N ALA A 11 -6.19 2.62 -13.07
CA ALA A 11 -6.27 2.23 -11.67
C ALA A 11 -4.90 2.25 -10.99
N ALA A 12 -3.85 1.76 -11.65
CA ALA A 12 -2.49 1.76 -11.13
C ALA A 12 -1.94 3.18 -10.94
N LEU A 13 -2.18 4.09 -11.89
CA LEU A 13 -1.76 5.49 -11.79
C LEU A 13 -2.51 6.24 -10.68
N LEU A 14 -3.82 6.05 -10.59
CA LEU A 14 -4.62 6.62 -9.50
C LEU A 14 -4.14 6.10 -8.14
N ASN A 15 -3.93 4.78 -8.04
CA ASN A 15 -3.43 4.16 -6.81
C ASN A 15 -2.03 4.66 -6.45
N LEU A 16 -1.12 4.84 -7.42
CA LEU A 16 0.19 5.44 -7.18
C LEU A 16 0.05 6.84 -6.59
N GLY A 17 -0.78 7.71 -7.19
CA GLY A 17 -1.03 9.05 -6.65
C GLY A 17 -1.58 9.01 -5.23
N MET A 18 -2.54 8.12 -4.95
CA MET A 18 -3.11 7.94 -3.62
C MET A 18 -2.10 7.43 -2.61
N VAL A 19 -1.22 6.49 -2.97
CA VAL A 19 -0.16 5.99 -2.07
C VAL A 19 0.84 7.10 -1.77
N LEU A 20 1.29 7.85 -2.78
CA LEU A 20 2.22 8.97 -2.56
C LEU A 20 1.63 10.02 -1.61
N TRP A 21 0.35 10.39 -1.81
CA TRP A 21 -0.30 11.41 -1.01
C TRP A 21 -0.73 10.88 0.37
N MET A 22 -1.55 9.84 0.40
CA MET A 22 -2.28 9.39 1.60
C MET A 22 -1.52 8.35 2.43
N MET A 23 -0.47 7.72 1.89
CA MET A 23 0.37 6.80 2.67
C MET A 23 1.75 7.37 2.95
N ILE A 24 2.50 7.79 1.93
CA ILE A 24 3.92 8.16 2.13
C ILE A 24 4.07 9.44 2.97
N LEU A 25 3.32 10.50 2.67
CA LEU A 25 3.44 11.75 3.43
C LEU A 25 3.06 11.56 4.92
N PRO A 26 1.90 10.98 5.27
CA PRO A 26 1.56 10.77 6.68
C PRO A 26 2.48 9.77 7.38
N PHE A 27 2.94 8.72 6.68
CA PHE A 27 3.90 7.78 7.26
C PHE A 27 5.22 8.47 7.62
N ARG A 28 5.76 9.29 6.71
CA ARG A 28 6.99 10.07 6.94
C ARG A 28 6.83 11.02 8.13
N ASP A 29 5.69 11.72 8.21
CA ASP A 29 5.52 12.80 9.16
C ASP A 29 5.11 12.31 10.56
N PHE A 30 4.37 11.20 10.66
CA PHE A 30 3.76 10.76 11.92
C PHE A 30 4.22 9.39 12.41
N VAL A 31 4.64 8.49 11.51
CA VAL A 31 4.99 7.11 11.89
C VAL A 31 6.50 6.92 11.98
N LEU A 32 7.23 7.39 10.97
CA LEU A 32 8.68 7.23 10.88
C LEU A 32 9.43 7.81 12.10
N PRO A 33 9.06 8.98 12.67
CA PRO A 33 9.76 9.53 13.83
C PRO A 33 9.63 8.69 15.11
N GLY A 34 8.59 7.85 15.22
CA GLY A 34 8.39 6.96 16.36
C GLY A 34 9.11 5.62 16.25
N ILE A 35 9.76 5.32 15.12
CA ILE A 35 10.49 4.07 14.88
C ILE A 35 11.98 4.30 15.16
N PRO A 36 12.68 3.40 15.90
CA PRO A 36 12.22 2.09 16.37
C PRO A 36 11.57 2.06 17.75
N SER A 37 11.55 3.18 18.49
CA SER A 37 11.18 3.20 19.92
C SER A 37 9.76 2.74 20.22
N GLN A 38 8.81 3.00 19.33
CA GLN A 38 7.39 2.66 19.47
C GLN A 38 6.97 1.45 18.62
N LEU A 39 7.91 0.72 18.00
CA LEU A 39 7.58 -0.40 17.11
C LEU A 39 6.82 -1.56 17.78
N ASN A 40 6.89 -1.67 19.10
CA ASN A 40 6.14 -2.65 19.89
C ASN A 40 4.66 -2.24 20.07
N GLU A 41 4.31 -0.99 19.80
CA GLU A 41 2.92 -0.52 19.83
C GLU A 41 2.18 -0.99 18.57
N ARG A 42 0.94 -1.44 18.78
CA ARG A 42 0.14 -2.08 17.73
C ARG A 42 -0.05 -1.18 16.51
N PHE A 43 -0.36 0.11 16.73
CA PHE A 43 -0.47 1.09 15.64
C PHE A 43 0.79 1.17 14.78
N TYR A 44 1.97 1.33 15.40
CA TYR A 44 3.25 1.46 14.70
C TYR A 44 3.64 0.17 13.98
N TRP A 45 3.45 -0.99 14.62
CA TRP A 45 3.74 -2.28 14.00
C TRP A 45 2.84 -2.55 12.78
N LEU A 46 1.52 -2.39 12.93
CA LEU A 46 0.56 -2.61 11.82
C LEU A 46 0.80 -1.63 10.68
N THR A 47 1.04 -0.36 10.99
CA THR A 47 1.27 0.66 9.96
C THR A 47 2.60 0.43 9.23
N SER A 48 3.63 -0.05 9.92
CA SER A 48 4.90 -0.46 9.31
C SER A 48 4.74 -1.68 8.40
N LEU A 49 4.02 -2.71 8.85
CA LEU A 49 3.72 -3.89 8.02
C LEU A 49 2.90 -3.51 6.79
N HIS A 50 1.89 -2.66 6.96
CA HIS A 50 1.08 -2.14 5.85
C HIS A 50 1.96 -1.37 4.85
N GLY A 51 2.82 -0.47 5.34
CA GLY A 51 3.75 0.31 4.51
C GLY A 51 4.71 -0.60 3.72
N LEU A 52 5.29 -1.61 4.36
CA LEU A 52 6.19 -2.57 3.71
C LEU A 52 5.45 -3.40 2.64
N ALA A 53 4.33 -4.01 3.00
CA ALA A 53 3.53 -4.81 2.08
C ALA A 53 3.02 -3.97 0.90
N GLY A 54 2.55 -2.76 1.18
CA GLY A 54 2.09 -1.79 0.19
C GLY A 54 3.21 -1.33 -0.74
N GLY A 55 4.41 -1.07 -0.20
CA GLY A 55 5.59 -0.73 -1.01
C GLY A 55 5.97 -1.85 -1.98
N ILE A 56 6.04 -3.09 -1.50
CA ILE A 56 6.30 -4.27 -2.35
C ILE A 56 5.19 -4.42 -3.40
N ALA A 57 3.92 -4.33 -3.00
CA ALA A 57 2.77 -4.45 -3.88
C ALA A 57 2.76 -3.37 -4.97
N LEU A 58 3.04 -2.12 -4.62
CA LEU A 58 3.08 -0.99 -5.54
C LEU A 58 4.21 -1.16 -6.56
N THR A 59 5.44 -1.39 -6.11
CA THR A 59 6.59 -1.57 -7.01
C THR A 59 6.35 -2.73 -7.97
N PHE A 60 5.90 -3.88 -7.45
CA PHE A 60 5.64 -5.04 -8.29
C PHE A 60 4.44 -4.83 -9.23
N GLY A 61 3.36 -4.21 -8.76
CA GLY A 61 2.18 -3.89 -9.55
C GLY A 61 2.47 -2.89 -10.67
N LEU A 62 3.33 -1.89 -10.43
CA LEU A 62 3.82 -0.97 -11.46
C LEU A 62 4.67 -1.70 -12.49
N PHE A 63 5.57 -2.58 -12.07
CA PHE A 63 6.36 -3.41 -12.99
C PHE A 63 5.44 -4.26 -13.90
N VAL A 64 4.44 -4.93 -13.33
CA VAL A 64 3.45 -5.71 -14.10
C VAL A 64 2.67 -4.81 -15.07
N THR A 65 2.27 -3.62 -14.64
CA THR A 65 1.53 -2.65 -15.47
C THR A 65 2.38 -2.12 -16.62
N LEU A 66 3.66 -1.79 -16.37
CA LEU A 66 4.61 -1.40 -17.40
C LEU A 66 4.82 -2.53 -18.41
N ARG A 67 4.92 -3.79 -17.95
CA ARG A 67 5.01 -4.94 -18.85
C ARG A 67 3.73 -5.09 -19.66
N GLY A 68 2.55 -4.97 -19.06
CA GLY A 68 1.28 -4.97 -19.78
C GLY A 68 1.17 -3.87 -20.86
N ASN A 69 1.95 -2.79 -20.70
CA ASN A 69 2.06 -1.70 -21.65
C ASN A 69 3.23 -1.80 -22.64
N GLU A 70 4.02 -2.87 -22.55
CA GLU A 70 5.22 -3.11 -23.36
C GLU A 70 6.37 -2.12 -23.14
N LEU A 71 6.38 -1.44 -22.00
CA LEU A 71 7.36 -0.42 -21.63
C LEU A 71 8.57 -0.98 -20.85
N VAL A 72 8.62 -2.30 -20.65
CA VAL A 72 9.72 -2.98 -19.94
C VAL A 72 10.77 -3.48 -20.95
N PRO A 73 12.08 -3.30 -20.68
CA PRO A 73 13.16 -3.81 -21.53
C PRO A 73 13.04 -5.31 -21.80
N ASP A 74 13.52 -5.77 -22.96
CA ASP A 74 13.40 -7.18 -23.38
C ASP A 74 13.98 -8.17 -22.35
N ALA A 75 15.08 -7.80 -21.69
CA ALA A 75 15.73 -8.62 -20.65
C ALA A 75 14.84 -8.91 -19.42
N LEU A 76 13.82 -8.09 -19.17
CA LEU A 76 12.91 -8.20 -18.02
C LEU A 76 11.52 -8.70 -18.45
N LYS A 77 11.32 -9.04 -19.73
CA LYS A 77 10.09 -9.66 -20.19
C LYS A 77 10.02 -11.09 -19.64
N PHE A 78 8.83 -11.47 -19.17
CA PHE A 78 8.56 -12.80 -18.64
C PHE A 78 7.39 -13.42 -19.41
N ASN A 79 7.47 -14.73 -19.65
CA ASN A 79 6.49 -15.44 -20.49
C ASN A 79 5.14 -15.65 -19.78
N ASN A 80 5.12 -15.69 -18.44
CA ASN A 80 3.95 -16.11 -17.67
C ASN A 80 3.14 -14.94 -17.08
N TYR A 81 2.69 -14.01 -17.94
CA TYR A 81 2.02 -12.77 -17.53
C TYR A 81 0.93 -12.95 -16.46
N LYS A 82 0.09 -13.98 -16.61
CA LYS A 82 -1.02 -14.29 -15.71
C LYS A 82 -0.59 -14.64 -14.28
N ARG A 83 0.57 -15.27 -14.07
CA ARG A 83 1.06 -15.61 -12.72
C ARG A 83 1.48 -14.36 -11.97
N PHE A 84 2.20 -13.46 -12.62
CA PHE A 84 2.64 -12.20 -12.03
C PHE A 84 1.44 -11.31 -11.69
N MET A 85 0.43 -11.24 -12.56
CA MET A 85 -0.84 -10.56 -12.24
C MET A 85 -1.50 -11.10 -10.97
N ARG A 86 -1.51 -12.43 -10.76
CA ARG A 86 -2.08 -13.05 -9.55
C ARG A 86 -1.27 -12.72 -8.30
N VAL A 87 0.05 -12.74 -8.39
CA VAL A 87 0.93 -12.35 -7.28
C VAL A 87 0.73 -10.88 -6.93
N ALA A 88 0.67 -10.00 -7.94
CA ALA A 88 0.41 -8.57 -7.74
C ALA A 88 -0.94 -8.33 -7.06
N TYR A 89 -1.98 -9.04 -7.51
CA TYR A 89 -3.30 -8.98 -6.87
C TYR A 89 -3.27 -9.51 -5.43
N GLY A 90 -2.57 -10.62 -5.16
CA GLY A 90 -2.44 -11.16 -3.81
C GLY A 90 -1.73 -10.19 -2.85
N LEU A 91 -0.64 -9.57 -3.31
CA LEU A 91 0.07 -8.53 -2.56
C LEU A 91 -0.81 -7.30 -2.32
N TYR A 92 -1.56 -6.87 -3.34
CA TYR A 92 -2.54 -5.79 -3.22
C TYR A 92 -3.58 -6.11 -2.15
N MET A 93 -4.20 -7.29 -2.20
CA MET A 93 -5.21 -7.69 -1.21
C MET A 93 -4.63 -7.77 0.21
N LEU A 94 -3.41 -8.28 0.38
CA LEU A 94 -2.72 -8.27 1.67
C LEU A 94 -2.54 -6.84 2.19
N ALA A 95 -2.03 -5.94 1.34
CA ALA A 95 -1.86 -4.54 1.70
C ALA A 95 -3.21 -3.89 2.05
N THR A 96 -4.29 -4.17 1.30
CA THR A 96 -5.64 -3.67 1.59
C THR A 96 -6.13 -4.14 2.95
N VAL A 97 -6.00 -5.42 3.29
CA VAL A 97 -6.41 -5.93 4.61
C VAL A 97 -5.62 -5.25 5.72
N LEU A 98 -4.30 -5.12 5.57
CA LEU A 98 -3.49 -4.39 6.54
C LEU A 98 -3.90 -2.92 6.68
N GLY A 99 -4.24 -2.26 5.57
CA GLY A 99 -4.72 -0.88 5.57
C GLY A 99 -6.05 -0.72 6.30
N VAL A 100 -6.98 -1.67 6.13
CA VAL A 100 -8.23 -1.72 6.91
C VAL A 100 -7.92 -1.89 8.40
N LEU A 101 -6.97 -2.74 8.77
CA LEU A 101 -6.58 -2.91 10.18
C LEU A 101 -5.96 -1.64 10.77
N VAL A 102 -5.15 -0.91 9.99
CA VAL A 102 -4.62 0.41 10.39
C VAL A 102 -5.77 1.39 10.60
N TYR A 103 -6.72 1.47 9.66
CA TYR A 103 -7.90 2.33 9.78
C TYR A 103 -8.71 2.03 11.06
N LEU A 104 -8.98 0.75 11.34
CA LEU A 104 -9.71 0.36 12.55
C LEU A 104 -8.93 0.71 13.82
N THR A 105 -7.61 0.47 13.82
CA THR A 105 -6.74 0.77 14.97
C THR A 105 -6.69 2.29 15.24
N TRP A 106 -6.64 3.09 14.19
CA TRP A 106 -6.64 4.54 14.33
C TRP A 106 -8.01 5.08 14.74
N PHE A 107 -9.04 4.84 13.94
CA PHE A 107 -10.30 5.56 14.06
C PHE A 107 -11.31 4.88 15.00
N VAL A 108 -11.22 3.57 15.18
CA VAL A 108 -12.17 2.83 16.03
C VAL A 108 -11.61 2.65 17.43
N THR A 109 -10.35 2.20 17.55
CA THR A 109 -9.73 1.99 18.87
C THR A 109 -9.01 3.22 19.40
N GLY A 110 -8.78 4.27 18.60
CA GLY A 110 -8.20 5.53 19.07
C GLY A 110 -6.68 5.50 19.27
N GLU A 111 -6.00 4.44 18.81
CA GLU A 111 -4.54 4.32 18.90
C GLU A 111 -3.91 5.13 17.76
N SER A 112 -3.09 6.14 18.08
CA SER A 112 -2.51 7.04 17.08
C SER A 112 -1.09 7.49 17.46
N PRO A 113 -0.36 8.14 16.52
CA PRO A 113 0.96 8.74 16.80
C PRO A 113 0.98 9.78 17.92
N TYR A 114 -0.19 10.30 18.30
CA TYR A 114 -0.34 11.30 19.35
C TYR A 114 -0.72 10.68 20.71
N GLY A 115 -0.66 9.35 20.81
CA GLY A 115 -1.16 8.57 21.93
C GLY A 115 -2.61 8.13 21.73
N PHE A 116 -3.16 7.50 22.77
CA PHE A 116 -4.54 7.03 22.79
C PHE A 116 -5.50 8.20 23.01
N VAL A 117 -6.37 8.45 22.03
CA VAL A 117 -7.48 9.41 22.16
C VAL A 117 -8.79 8.64 21.96
N PRO A 118 -9.62 8.49 23.00
CA PRO A 118 -10.83 7.69 22.89
C PRO A 118 -11.80 8.27 21.84
N SER A 119 -12.53 7.37 21.19
CA SER A 119 -13.36 7.62 20.00
C SER A 119 -14.49 8.68 20.12
N PRO A 120 -15.06 9.07 21.29
CA PRO A 120 -16.07 10.13 21.33
C PRO A 120 -15.53 11.55 21.09
N PHE A 121 -14.22 11.74 20.89
CA PHE A 121 -13.60 13.04 20.68
C PHE A 121 -13.10 13.29 19.24
N LEU A 122 -13.42 12.41 18.27
CA LEU A 122 -12.95 12.49 16.87
C LEU A 122 -13.96 13.11 15.88
N PHE A 123 -14.96 13.85 16.36
CA PHE A 123 -15.93 14.59 15.53
C PHE A 123 -16.09 16.04 15.99
#